data_AF-K8EKN0-F1
#
_entry.id   AF-K8EKN0-F1
#
_cell.length_a   1.000
_cell.length_b   1.000
_cell.length_c   1.000
_cell.angle_alpha   90.00
_cell.angle_beta   90.00
_cell.angle_gamma   90.00
#
_symmetry.space_group_name_H-M   'P 1'
#
loop_
_entity.id
_entity.type
_entity.pdbx_description
1 polymer ?
#
loop_
_entity_poly.entity_id
_entity_poly.type
_entity_poly.pdbx_seq_one_letter_code
_entity_poly.pdbx_strand_id
1 'polypeptide(L)'
;MMMRASPRTTTTTTPLQPRSFYIKSSRRTRNDKNERGRLRCKTKAITSATNNSNTNKLKIFKGGKDEIKLGARENLLYMIETKNDVGVESALEELKTLYDGEIERPAKSRLLEGKWKLLWSKQTSGKVNPFQKLFAGLAKDTNFQIVEENGARVVNDVEVAKFLRVKAIARSSAASDVRTNVTIDTVDINLFGKKVKTITLEPSPGKGIGYVEQLYLDDKVRVSVGNKGSIFVHERVGTYDNGSDSDDDENDENDSSNNKKEERSLALV
;
A
#
# COMPACT_ATOMS: atom_id res chain seq x y z
N MET A 1 -18.33 6.85 77.58
CA MET A 1 -18.38 5.37 77.49
C MET A 1 -17.68 4.99 76.19
N MET A 2 -16.35 4.76 76.27
CA MET A 2 -15.69 3.45 76.07
C MET A 2 -15.70 2.98 74.60
N MET A 3 -14.55 3.06 73.90
CA MET A 3 -13.62 1.95 73.60
C MET A 3 -14.22 0.94 72.59
N ARG A 4 -13.59 0.54 71.47
CA ARG A 4 -12.22 0.02 71.26
C ARG A 4 -11.93 -0.18 69.76
N ALA A 5 -10.64 -0.29 69.44
CA ALA A 5 -10.07 -0.47 68.11
C ALA A 5 -9.62 -1.92 67.78
N SER A 6 -9.48 -2.19 66.46
CA SER A 6 -8.54 -3.11 65.76
C SER A 6 -8.73 -4.65 65.90
N PRO A 7 -8.16 -5.55 65.01
CA PRO A 7 -7.11 -5.33 63.99
C PRO A 7 -7.23 -6.06 62.59
N ARG A 8 -6.52 -5.47 61.61
CA ARG A 8 -5.52 -6.02 60.64
C ARG A 8 -5.71 -7.40 59.98
N THR A 9 -5.60 -7.43 58.64
CA THR A 9 -4.55 -8.22 57.94
C THR A 9 -4.31 -7.70 56.52
N THR A 10 -3.06 -7.29 56.31
CA THR A 10 -2.44 -6.88 55.05
C THR A 10 -1.87 -8.10 54.33
N THR A 11 -2.11 -8.23 53.03
CA THR A 11 -1.30 -9.09 52.16
C THR A 11 -0.70 -8.24 51.05
N THR A 12 0.57 -7.87 51.25
CA THR A 12 1.43 -7.23 50.28
C THR A 12 1.83 -8.25 49.22
N THR A 13 1.53 -7.99 47.96
CA THR A 13 2.18 -8.67 46.82
C THR A 13 2.69 -7.58 45.88
N THR A 14 4.01 -7.40 45.92
CA THR A 14 4.77 -6.44 45.14
C THR A 14 4.95 -6.94 43.71
N PRO A 15 4.52 -6.22 42.66
CA PRO A 15 4.98 -6.50 41.31
C PRO A 15 6.30 -5.79 41.01
N LEU A 16 7.15 -6.55 40.32
CA LEU A 16 8.56 -6.35 40.03
C LEU A 16 8.86 -5.03 39.28
N GLN A 17 9.83 -4.28 39.80
CA GLN A 17 10.43 -3.13 39.12
C GLN A 17 11.31 -3.59 37.94
N PRO A 18 11.31 -2.86 36.81
CA PRO A 18 12.16 -3.18 35.66
C PRO A 18 13.64 -2.97 36.01
N ARG A 19 14.46 -4.00 35.74
CA ARG A 19 15.91 -3.95 35.88
C ARG A 19 16.52 -2.94 34.91
N SER A 20 16.95 -1.81 35.46
CA SER A 20 17.88 -0.89 34.82
C SER A 20 19.23 -1.58 34.60
N PHE A 21 19.61 -1.79 33.34
CA PHE A 21 20.96 -2.20 32.97
C PHE A 21 21.88 -0.99 33.08
N TYR A 22 22.51 -0.83 34.24
CA TYR A 22 23.58 0.13 34.47
C TYR A 22 24.87 -0.40 33.84
N ILE A 23 25.25 0.13 32.68
CA ILE A 23 26.59 -0.07 32.11
C ILE A 23 27.55 0.85 32.88
N LYS A 24 28.45 0.28 33.68
CA LYS A 24 29.54 1.01 34.33
C LYS A 24 30.48 1.57 33.25
N SER A 25 30.43 2.88 33.01
CA SER A 25 31.46 3.59 32.26
C SER A 25 32.71 3.74 33.14
N SER A 26 33.74 2.96 32.80
CA SER A 26 35.08 3.13 33.37
C SER A 26 35.67 4.46 32.88
N ARG A 27 35.81 5.43 33.79
CA ARG A 27 36.69 6.59 33.57
C ARG A 27 38.13 6.11 33.62
N ARG A 28 38.81 6.08 32.48
CA ARG A 28 40.27 6.19 32.42
C ARG A 28 40.61 7.64 32.10
N THR A 29 41.19 8.33 33.07
CA THR A 29 41.99 9.52 32.84
C THR A 29 43.35 9.09 32.29
N ARG A 30 43.79 9.69 31.19
CA ARG A 30 45.22 9.96 30.93
C ARG A 30 45.39 10.96 29.79
N ASN A 31 46.23 11.94 30.08
CA ASN A 31 46.69 13.04 29.25
C ASN A 31 47.49 12.59 28.03
N ASP A 32 47.27 13.32 26.94
CA ASP A 32 48.25 13.96 26.05
C ASP A 32 49.34 13.10 25.37
N LYS A 33 49.23 12.96 24.03
CA LYS A 33 50.19 13.53 23.05
C LYS A 33 49.91 13.06 21.62
N ASN A 34 49.96 14.01 20.70
CA ASN A 34 50.19 13.91 19.26
C ASN A 34 50.59 12.54 18.69
N GLU A 35 49.71 11.91 17.91
CA GLU A 35 50.13 11.13 16.73
C GLU A 35 49.08 11.24 15.62
N ARG A 36 49.48 11.82 14.48
CA ARG A 36 48.71 11.79 13.23
C ARG A 36 48.74 10.36 12.67
N GLY A 37 47.85 9.52 13.20
CA GLY A 37 47.62 8.16 12.73
C GLY A 37 46.86 8.13 11.41
N ARG A 38 47.58 7.91 10.31
CA ARG A 38 47.05 7.66 8.97
C ARG A 38 46.18 6.39 9.01
N LEU A 39 44.86 6.54 8.93
CA LEU A 39 43.90 5.43 8.83
C LEU A 39 44.17 4.63 7.54
N ARG A 40 44.89 3.51 7.66
CA ARG A 40 44.94 2.46 6.63
C ARG A 40 43.74 1.54 6.83
N CYS A 41 42.69 1.73 6.03
CA CYS A 41 41.67 0.70 5.85
C CYS A 41 42.29 -0.51 5.14
N LYS A 42 42.52 -1.60 5.88
CA LYS A 42 42.81 -2.91 5.26
C LYS A 42 41.48 -3.50 4.78
N THR A 43 41.13 -3.25 3.53
CA THR A 43 40.09 -4.00 2.84
C THR A 43 40.59 -5.44 2.68
N LYS A 44 40.02 -6.39 3.44
CA LYS A 44 40.19 -7.80 3.12
C LYS A 44 39.46 -8.07 1.81
N ALA A 45 40.22 -8.23 0.73
CA ALA A 45 39.72 -8.83 -0.49
C ALA A 45 39.27 -10.25 -0.14
N ILE A 46 37.97 -10.52 -0.27
CA ILE A 46 37.45 -11.87 -0.27
C ILE A 46 37.74 -12.41 -1.67
N THR A 47 38.77 -13.24 -1.76
CA THR A 47 39.15 -13.98 -2.95
C THR A 47 37.99 -14.90 -3.35
N SER A 48 37.56 -14.74 -4.60
CA SER A 48 36.58 -15.55 -5.30
C SER A 48 36.98 -17.03 -5.33
N ALA A 49 36.17 -17.88 -4.70
CA ALA A 49 36.16 -19.31 -4.97
C ALA A 49 35.09 -19.58 -6.03
N THR A 50 35.54 -19.93 -7.23
CA THR A 50 34.72 -20.46 -8.32
C THR A 50 34.08 -21.76 -7.87
N ASN A 51 32.75 -21.80 -7.76
CA ASN A 51 31.99 -23.04 -7.80
C ASN A 51 30.72 -22.83 -8.61
N ASN A 52 30.62 -23.65 -9.65
CA ASN A 52 29.57 -23.68 -10.64
C ASN A 52 28.33 -24.36 -10.04
N SER A 53 27.28 -23.58 -9.77
CA SER A 53 25.92 -24.08 -9.63
C SER A 53 24.97 -22.98 -10.12
N ASN A 54 23.90 -23.39 -10.78
CA ASN A 54 22.88 -22.54 -11.40
C ASN A 54 22.33 -21.52 -10.39
N THR A 55 22.98 -20.36 -10.30
CA THR A 55 22.58 -19.28 -9.41
C THR A 55 21.77 -18.30 -10.24
N ASN A 56 20.50 -18.12 -9.85
CA ASN A 56 19.75 -16.93 -10.25
C ASN A 56 20.66 -15.73 -10.04
N LYS A 57 21.02 -15.07 -11.12
CA LYS A 57 22.01 -13.99 -11.16
C LYS A 57 21.47 -12.86 -10.29
N LEU A 58 21.86 -12.84 -9.01
CA LEU A 58 21.62 -11.74 -8.08
C LEU A 58 22.25 -10.49 -8.71
N LYS A 59 21.44 -9.68 -9.38
CA LYS A 59 21.84 -8.38 -9.90
C LYS A 59 22.01 -7.47 -8.69
N ILE A 60 23.23 -7.39 -8.18
CA ILE A 60 23.58 -6.38 -7.17
C ILE A 60 23.63 -5.04 -7.93
N PHE A 61 22.57 -4.25 -7.80
CA PHE A 61 22.50 -2.91 -8.36
C PHE A 61 23.51 -2.01 -7.62
N LYS A 62 24.62 -1.68 -8.28
CA LYS A 62 25.59 -0.66 -7.82
C LYS A 62 25.21 0.72 -8.36
N GLY A 63 23.95 1.07 -8.21
CA GLY A 63 23.40 2.33 -8.69
C GLY A 63 23.37 3.41 -7.62
N GLY A 64 23.03 4.64 -8.01
CA GLY A 64 22.61 5.67 -7.05
C GLY A 64 21.40 5.21 -6.22
N LYS A 65 21.03 5.97 -5.18
CA LYS A 65 19.89 5.62 -4.31
C LYS A 65 18.61 5.29 -5.10
N ASP A 66 18.34 6.02 -6.17
CA ASP A 66 17.14 5.83 -7.00
C ASP A 66 17.17 4.54 -7.83
N GLU A 67 18.34 4.14 -8.33
CA GLU A 67 18.51 2.86 -9.03
C GLU A 67 18.36 1.66 -8.10
N ILE A 68 18.82 1.79 -6.84
CA ILE A 68 18.63 0.75 -5.82
C ILE A 68 17.15 0.64 -5.45
N LYS A 69 16.46 1.76 -5.23
CA LYS A 69 14.99 1.79 -5.00
C LYS A 69 14.24 1.16 -6.18
N LEU A 70 14.62 1.51 -7.41
CA LEU A 70 14.06 0.95 -8.64
C LEU A 70 14.24 -0.57 -8.68
N GLY A 71 15.45 -1.08 -8.42
CA GLY A 71 15.73 -2.51 -8.37
C GLY A 71 14.90 -3.24 -7.31
N ALA A 72 14.75 -2.65 -6.11
CA ALA A 72 13.92 -3.22 -5.04
C ALA A 72 12.43 -3.26 -5.41
N ARG A 73 11.92 -2.22 -6.09
CA ARG A 73 10.54 -2.21 -6.61
C ARG A 73 10.32 -3.30 -7.66
N GLU A 74 11.22 -3.45 -8.62
CA GLU A 74 11.10 -4.51 -9.64
C GLU A 74 11.19 -5.91 -9.01
N ASN A 75 12.03 -6.09 -7.99
CA ASN A 75 12.08 -7.32 -7.21
C ASN A 75 10.73 -7.61 -6.51
N LEU A 76 10.10 -6.61 -5.91
CA LEU A 76 8.77 -6.74 -5.31
C LEU A 76 7.73 -7.21 -6.34
N LEU A 77 7.68 -6.58 -7.52
CA LEU A 77 6.76 -6.96 -8.59
C LEU A 77 7.00 -8.39 -9.08
N TYR A 78 8.26 -8.78 -9.26
CA TYR A 78 8.64 -10.13 -9.63
C TYR A 78 8.19 -11.17 -8.59
N MET A 79 8.32 -10.89 -7.29
CA MET A 79 7.86 -11.78 -6.22
C MET A 79 6.33 -11.94 -6.22
N ILE A 80 5.59 -10.87 -6.53
CA ILE A 80 4.12 -10.91 -6.66
C ILE A 80 3.72 -11.77 -7.87
N GLU A 81 4.36 -11.55 -9.01
CA GLU A 81 4.10 -12.28 -10.26
C GLU A 81 4.36 -13.78 -10.10
N THR A 82 5.45 -14.15 -9.43
CA THR A 82 5.81 -15.54 -9.12
C THR A 82 5.03 -16.14 -7.94
N LYS A 83 4.08 -15.39 -7.36
CA LYS A 83 3.23 -15.82 -6.24
C LYS A 83 4.02 -16.31 -5.02
N ASN A 84 5.18 -15.69 -4.76
CA ASN A 84 6.03 -16.02 -3.63
C ASN A 84 5.76 -15.07 -2.46
N ASP A 85 4.76 -15.37 -1.62
CA ASP A 85 4.33 -14.48 -0.53
C ASP A 85 5.47 -14.16 0.48
N VAL A 86 6.32 -15.14 0.79
CA VAL A 86 7.49 -14.93 1.66
C VAL A 86 8.51 -13.98 1.02
N GLY A 87 8.71 -14.11 -0.29
CA GLY A 87 9.54 -13.22 -1.09
C GLY A 87 8.98 -11.81 -1.17
N VAL A 88 7.65 -11.66 -1.30
CA VAL A 88 6.95 -10.37 -1.30
C VAL A 88 7.19 -9.64 0.01
N GLU A 89 7.02 -10.31 1.14
CA GLU A 89 7.27 -9.71 2.46
C GLU A 89 8.72 -9.25 2.64
N SER A 90 9.69 -10.05 2.17
CA SER A 90 11.11 -9.69 2.21
C SER A 90 11.42 -8.47 1.33
N ALA A 91 10.85 -8.42 0.12
CA ALA A 91 11.02 -7.29 -0.80
C ALA A 91 10.35 -6.01 -0.28
N LEU A 92 9.21 -6.13 0.43
CA LEU A 92 8.55 -5.00 1.07
C LEU A 92 9.41 -4.37 2.18
N GLU A 93 10.03 -5.18 3.03
CA GLU A 93 10.93 -4.67 4.09
C GLU A 93 12.18 -4.00 3.50
N GLU A 94 12.75 -4.56 2.44
CA GLU A 94 13.85 -3.93 1.70
C GLU A 94 13.45 -2.57 1.13
N LEU A 95 12.32 -2.51 0.41
CA LEU A 95 11.83 -1.28 -0.20
C LEU A 95 11.52 -0.20 0.84
N LYS A 96 10.90 -0.58 1.95
CA LYS A 96 10.62 0.31 3.09
C LYS A 96 11.91 0.85 3.73
N THR A 97 12.97 0.06 3.80
CA THR A 97 14.26 0.50 4.34
C THR A 97 14.95 1.52 3.42
N LEU A 98 14.73 1.41 2.11
CA LEU A 98 15.31 2.29 1.10
C LEU A 98 14.52 3.59 0.89
N TYR A 99 13.24 3.60 1.24
CA TYR A 99 12.33 4.73 1.03
C TYR A 99 12.19 5.59 2.29
N ASP A 100 12.52 6.88 2.17
CA ASP A 100 12.36 7.84 3.25
C ASP A 100 11.03 8.59 3.10
N GLY A 101 9.99 8.07 3.73
CA GLY A 101 8.64 8.63 3.63
C GLY A 101 8.50 10.05 4.20
N GLU A 102 9.35 10.47 5.14
CA GLU A 102 9.28 11.83 5.69
C GLU A 102 9.84 12.86 4.70
N ILE A 103 10.87 12.49 3.94
CA ILE A 103 11.44 13.35 2.90
C ILE A 103 10.57 13.35 1.64
N GLU A 104 10.12 12.17 1.19
CA GLU A 104 9.36 12.01 -0.06
C GLU A 104 7.88 12.44 0.09
N ARG A 105 7.37 12.48 1.33
CA ARG A 105 6.03 13.00 1.71
C ARG A 105 4.89 12.43 0.85
N PRO A 106 4.78 11.09 0.72
CA PRO A 106 3.84 10.45 -0.20
C PRO A 106 2.38 10.83 0.02
N ALA A 107 1.95 11.06 1.27
CA ALA A 107 0.56 11.42 1.57
C ALA A 107 0.15 12.82 1.05
N LYS A 108 1.13 13.66 0.70
CA LYS A 108 0.94 15.00 0.14
C LYS A 108 1.35 15.08 -1.33
N SER A 109 1.78 13.97 -1.92
CA SER A 109 2.24 13.92 -3.30
C SER A 109 1.05 13.75 -4.25
N ARG A 110 1.07 14.49 -5.36
CA ARG A 110 0.12 14.30 -6.48
C ARG A 110 0.28 12.94 -7.15
N LEU A 111 1.40 12.25 -6.94
CA LEU A 111 1.55 10.88 -7.41
C LEU A 111 0.46 9.97 -6.82
N LEU A 112 -0.18 10.28 -5.69
CA LEU A 112 -1.30 9.45 -5.21
C LEU A 112 -2.53 9.47 -6.12
N GLU A 113 -2.73 10.53 -6.89
CA GLU A 113 -3.88 10.73 -7.77
C GLU A 113 -3.89 9.68 -8.89
N GLY A 114 -5.07 9.26 -9.33
CA GLY A 114 -5.23 8.32 -10.44
C GLY A 114 -5.86 6.97 -10.06
N LYS A 115 -5.84 6.06 -11.03
CA LYS A 115 -6.45 4.73 -10.92
C LYS A 115 -5.39 3.68 -10.61
N TRP A 116 -5.63 2.96 -9.53
CA TRP A 116 -4.72 1.97 -8.96
C TRP A 116 -5.36 0.60 -8.92
N LYS A 117 -4.71 -0.42 -9.46
CA LYS A 117 -5.14 -1.82 -9.41
C LYS A 117 -4.44 -2.53 -8.24
N LEU A 118 -5.18 -3.31 -7.45
CA LEU A 118 -4.60 -4.09 -6.35
C LEU A 118 -3.84 -5.31 -6.89
N LEU A 119 -2.52 -5.35 -6.72
CA LEU A 119 -1.69 -6.49 -7.14
C LEU A 119 -1.59 -7.56 -6.04
N TRP A 120 -1.43 -7.12 -4.80
CA TRP A 120 -1.22 -8.01 -3.67
C TRP A 120 -1.73 -7.38 -2.38
N SER A 121 -2.20 -8.22 -1.45
CA SER A 121 -2.52 -7.77 -0.09
C SER A 121 -2.26 -8.88 0.92
N LYS A 122 -1.89 -8.49 2.14
CA LYS A 122 -1.81 -9.37 3.31
C LYS A 122 -2.70 -8.82 4.40
N GLN A 123 -3.59 -9.68 4.90
CA GLN A 123 -4.48 -9.35 6.00
C GLN A 123 -3.83 -9.74 7.33
N THR A 124 -3.79 -8.81 8.28
CA THR A 124 -3.12 -9.02 9.58
C THR A 124 -4.10 -9.32 10.73
N SER A 125 -5.42 -9.29 10.49
CA SER A 125 -6.44 -9.40 11.55
C SER A 125 -7.44 -10.55 11.35
N GLY A 126 -7.61 -11.40 12.38
CA GLY A 126 -8.59 -12.50 12.44
C GLY A 126 -10.04 -12.11 12.78
N LYS A 127 -10.37 -10.81 12.86
CA LYS A 127 -11.76 -10.32 12.99
C LYS A 127 -12.23 -9.76 11.65
N VAL A 128 -12.93 -10.60 10.89
CA VAL A 128 -13.37 -10.32 9.53
C VAL A 128 -14.60 -9.40 9.55
N ASN A 129 -14.42 -8.13 9.20
CA ASN A 129 -15.52 -7.23 8.85
C ASN A 129 -16.25 -7.80 7.61
N PRO A 130 -17.58 -7.71 7.48
CA PRO A 130 -18.32 -8.05 6.25
C PRO A 130 -17.66 -7.57 4.95
N PHE A 131 -17.11 -6.35 4.94
CA PHE A 131 -16.34 -5.82 3.79
C PHE A 131 -15.09 -6.69 3.51
N GLN A 132 -14.36 -7.07 4.56
CA GLN A 132 -13.17 -7.93 4.46
C GLN A 132 -13.51 -9.35 4.00
N LYS A 133 -14.67 -9.91 4.36
CA LYS A 133 -15.10 -11.24 3.89
C LYS A 133 -15.45 -11.20 2.39
N LEU A 134 -16.03 -10.09 1.94
CA LEU A 134 -16.32 -9.86 0.54
C LEU A 134 -15.00 -9.77 -0.26
N PHE A 135 -14.05 -8.94 0.15
CA PHE A 135 -12.81 -8.68 -0.61
C PHE A 135 -11.70 -9.73 -0.48
N ALA A 136 -11.74 -10.62 0.51
CA ALA A 136 -10.70 -11.63 0.71
C ALA A 136 -10.60 -12.70 -0.40
N GLY A 137 -11.66 -12.88 -1.20
CA GLY A 137 -11.72 -13.88 -2.27
C GLY A 137 -11.94 -13.32 -3.69
N LEU A 138 -11.97 -12.00 -3.85
CA LEU A 138 -12.37 -11.35 -5.09
C LEU A 138 -11.19 -10.83 -5.87
N ALA A 139 -11.31 -10.95 -7.19
CA ALA A 139 -10.21 -10.99 -8.14
C ALA A 139 -9.26 -9.80 -7.96
N LYS A 140 -7.97 -10.12 -7.79
CA LYS A 140 -6.85 -9.17 -7.94
C LYS A 140 -7.00 -8.34 -9.22
N ASP A 141 -7.67 -8.90 -10.23
CA ASP A 141 -7.86 -8.25 -11.52
C ASP A 141 -8.98 -7.22 -11.59
N THR A 142 -9.89 -7.19 -10.61
CA THR A 142 -11.09 -6.34 -10.64
C THR A 142 -11.23 -5.42 -9.42
N ASN A 143 -10.16 -5.29 -8.63
CA ASN A 143 -10.11 -4.40 -7.48
C ASN A 143 -9.30 -3.15 -7.82
N PHE A 144 -10.01 -2.04 -7.97
CA PHE A 144 -9.44 -0.74 -8.28
C PHE A 144 -9.67 0.24 -7.14
N GLN A 145 -8.70 1.11 -6.93
CA GLN A 145 -8.86 2.28 -6.10
C GLN A 145 -8.56 3.52 -6.93
N ILE A 146 -9.52 4.41 -7.00
CA ILE A 146 -9.44 5.66 -7.73
C ILE A 146 -9.24 6.77 -6.70
N VAL A 147 -8.19 7.56 -6.87
CA VAL A 147 -7.91 8.74 -6.04
C VAL A 147 -8.16 9.96 -6.91
N GLU A 148 -9.16 10.76 -6.53
CA GLU A 148 -9.53 11.98 -7.27
C GLU A 148 -8.43 13.04 -7.20
N GLU A 149 -8.52 14.04 -8.08
CA GLU A 149 -7.63 15.21 -8.07
C GLU A 149 -7.61 15.87 -6.67
N ASN A 150 -6.42 16.28 -6.22
CA ASN A 150 -6.16 16.79 -4.88
C ASN A 150 -6.34 15.76 -3.75
N GLY A 151 -6.60 14.49 -4.07
CA GLY A 151 -6.66 13.39 -3.10
C GLY A 151 -7.75 13.54 -2.04
N ALA A 152 -8.77 14.37 -2.30
CA ALA A 152 -9.84 14.66 -1.34
C ALA A 152 -10.87 13.52 -1.25
N ARG A 153 -10.95 12.70 -2.30
CA ARG A 153 -11.89 11.59 -2.43
C ARG A 153 -11.18 10.37 -2.97
N VAL A 154 -11.57 9.22 -2.43
CA VAL A 154 -11.08 7.90 -2.83
C VAL A 154 -12.27 6.99 -3.06
N VAL A 155 -12.32 6.35 -4.22
CA VAL A 155 -13.33 5.36 -4.56
C VAL A 155 -12.66 4.00 -4.63
N ASN A 156 -13.04 3.10 -3.74
CA ASN A 156 -12.68 1.69 -3.84
C ASN A 156 -13.75 0.97 -4.65
N ASP A 157 -13.39 0.60 -5.87
CA ASP A 157 -14.26 0.06 -6.89
C ASP A 157 -13.91 -1.39 -7.17
N VAL A 158 -14.82 -2.30 -6.85
CA VAL A 158 -14.54 -3.72 -6.90
C VAL A 158 -15.67 -4.48 -7.57
N GLU A 159 -15.32 -5.28 -8.56
CA GLU A 159 -16.22 -6.26 -9.16
C GLU A 159 -16.17 -7.57 -8.36
N VAL A 160 -17.27 -7.85 -7.68
CA VAL A 160 -17.47 -9.07 -6.86
C VAL A 160 -17.85 -10.26 -7.75
N ALA A 161 -18.63 -9.99 -8.78
CA ALA A 161 -18.99 -10.96 -9.80
C ALA A 161 -19.30 -10.19 -11.07
N LYS A 162 -19.37 -10.87 -12.23
CA LYS A 162 -19.73 -10.27 -13.52
C LYS A 162 -20.97 -9.36 -13.48
N PHE A 163 -21.89 -9.64 -12.56
CA PHE A 163 -23.12 -8.88 -12.38
C PHE A 163 -23.15 -8.03 -11.10
N LEU A 164 -22.17 -8.10 -10.21
CA LEU A 164 -22.17 -7.42 -8.91
C LEU A 164 -20.90 -6.60 -8.73
N ARG A 165 -21.07 -5.28 -8.64
CA ARG A 165 -19.99 -4.32 -8.41
C ARG A 165 -20.28 -3.49 -7.17
N VAL A 166 -19.26 -3.22 -6.37
CA VAL A 166 -19.35 -2.47 -5.12
C VAL A 166 -18.39 -1.31 -5.17
N LYS A 167 -18.91 -0.08 -5.03
CA LYS A 167 -18.11 1.15 -4.98
C LYS A 167 -18.22 1.75 -3.58
N ALA A 168 -17.14 1.74 -2.80
CA ALA A 168 -17.07 2.46 -1.54
C ALA A 168 -16.42 3.82 -1.77
N ILE A 169 -17.18 4.88 -1.49
CA ILE A 169 -16.78 6.26 -1.69
C ILE A 169 -16.37 6.81 -0.32
N ALA A 170 -15.15 7.33 -0.26
CA ALA A 170 -14.56 7.86 0.96
C ALA A 170 -13.99 9.26 0.74
N ARG A 171 -14.14 10.10 1.76
CA ARG A 171 -13.32 11.31 1.89
C ARG A 171 -11.96 10.95 2.44
N SER A 172 -10.94 11.65 1.96
CA SER A 172 -9.57 11.49 2.40
C SER A 172 -8.88 12.82 2.64
N SER A 173 -7.92 12.81 3.56
CA SER A 173 -7.08 13.97 3.83
C SER A 173 -5.72 13.54 4.36
N ALA A 174 -4.67 14.26 3.96
CA ALA A 174 -3.33 14.05 4.50
C ALA A 174 -3.31 14.42 5.99
N ALA A 175 -3.01 13.45 6.84
CA ALA A 175 -2.86 13.62 8.28
C ALA A 175 -1.40 13.91 8.67
N SER A 176 -0.45 13.39 7.90
CA SER A 176 0.99 13.66 8.02
C SER A 176 1.66 13.59 6.65
N ASP A 177 3.00 13.55 6.60
CA ASP A 177 3.73 13.33 5.35
C ASP A 177 3.58 11.90 4.80
N VAL A 178 3.27 10.92 5.67
CA VAL A 178 3.09 9.51 5.30
C VAL A 178 1.68 8.98 5.51
N ARG A 179 0.86 9.64 6.33
CA ARG A 179 -0.46 9.13 6.73
C ARG A 179 -1.60 9.89 6.04
N THR A 180 -2.57 9.15 5.53
CA THR A 180 -3.82 9.66 4.95
C THR A 180 -4.99 9.14 5.79
N ASN A 181 -5.82 10.04 6.32
CA ASN A 181 -7.10 9.66 6.93
C ASN A 181 -8.09 9.33 5.83
N VAL A 182 -8.93 8.32 6.06
CA VAL A 182 -9.94 7.85 5.12
C VAL A 182 -11.24 7.59 5.88
N THR A 183 -12.31 8.24 5.46
CA THR A 183 -13.64 8.10 6.05
C THR A 183 -14.61 7.70 4.94
N ILE A 184 -15.14 6.48 5.03
CA ILE A 184 -16.11 5.98 4.05
C ILE A 184 -17.46 6.62 4.35
N ASP A 185 -18.01 7.33 3.37
CA ASP A 185 -19.30 8.01 3.50
C ASP A 185 -20.44 7.16 2.93
N THR A 186 -20.21 6.55 1.77
CA THR A 186 -21.24 5.75 1.09
C THR A 186 -20.67 4.50 0.45
N VAL A 187 -21.53 3.49 0.30
CA VAL A 187 -21.25 2.27 -0.45
C VAL A 187 -22.37 2.05 -1.45
N ASP A 188 -22.04 2.14 -2.73
CA ASP A 188 -22.95 1.83 -3.83
C ASP A 188 -22.82 0.36 -4.22
N ILE A 189 -23.95 -0.29 -4.41
CA ILE A 189 -24.09 -1.66 -4.90
C ILE A 189 -24.74 -1.59 -6.27
N ASN A 190 -24.02 -2.06 -7.28
CA ASN A 190 -24.47 -2.13 -8.65
C ASN A 190 -24.73 -3.58 -9.03
N LEU A 191 -25.92 -3.85 -9.57
CA LEU A 191 -26.32 -5.15 -10.07
C LEU A 191 -26.65 -5.05 -11.56
N PHE A 192 -26.01 -5.89 -12.39
CA PHE A 192 -26.16 -5.87 -13.85
C PHE A 192 -25.95 -4.45 -14.44
N GLY A 193 -24.88 -3.76 -14.01
CA GLY A 193 -24.56 -2.39 -14.43
C GLY A 193 -25.41 -1.29 -13.78
N LYS A 194 -26.57 -1.61 -13.18
CA LYS A 194 -27.48 -0.62 -12.60
C LYS A 194 -27.22 -0.46 -11.10
N LYS A 195 -27.16 0.78 -10.61
CA LYS A 195 -27.10 1.06 -9.17
C LYS A 195 -28.42 0.67 -8.50
N VAL A 196 -28.39 -0.36 -7.66
CA VAL A 196 -29.58 -0.91 -6.99
C VAL A 196 -29.72 -0.46 -5.54
N LYS A 197 -28.61 -0.09 -4.90
CA LYS A 197 -28.63 0.34 -3.50
C LYS A 197 -27.43 1.24 -3.18
N THR A 198 -27.70 2.29 -2.40
CA THR A 198 -26.66 3.10 -1.74
C THR A 198 -26.82 2.92 -0.24
N ILE A 199 -25.74 2.58 0.45
CA ILE A 199 -25.67 2.48 1.90
C ILE A 199 -24.87 3.67 2.39
N THR A 200 -25.52 4.60 3.10
CA THR A 200 -24.83 5.69 3.78
C THR A 200 -24.29 5.18 5.11
N LEU A 201 -23.00 5.38 5.35
CA LEU A 201 -22.35 5.08 6.60
C LEU A 201 -22.21 6.40 7.36
N GLU A 202 -22.93 6.55 8.47
CA GLU A 202 -22.69 7.66 9.37
C GLU A 202 -21.49 7.32 10.25
N PRO A 203 -20.34 8.01 10.10
CA PRO A 203 -19.21 7.79 10.97
C PRO A 203 -19.62 8.20 12.39
N SER A 204 -19.65 7.24 13.31
CA SER A 204 -19.89 7.54 14.72
C SER A 204 -18.74 8.40 15.26
N PRO A 205 -18.99 9.35 16.18
CA PRO A 205 -17.93 10.14 16.81
C PRO A 205 -16.85 9.22 17.41
N GLY A 206 -15.62 9.34 16.93
CA GLY A 206 -14.48 8.51 17.35
C GLY A 206 -14.45 7.06 16.81
N LYS A 207 -15.44 6.63 16.01
CA LYS A 207 -15.53 5.30 15.39
C LYS A 207 -15.95 5.45 13.92
N GLY A 208 -14.98 5.53 13.02
CA GLY A 208 -15.25 5.62 11.58
C GLY A 208 -14.11 6.17 10.74
N ILE A 209 -13.14 6.85 11.38
CA ILE A 209 -11.94 7.33 10.70
C ILE A 209 -10.95 6.17 10.61
N GLY A 210 -10.81 5.63 9.41
CA GLY A 210 -9.67 4.79 9.05
C GLY A 210 -8.46 5.66 8.73
N TYR A 211 -7.28 5.05 8.75
CA TYR A 211 -6.10 5.68 8.16
C TYR A 211 -5.32 4.63 7.38
N VAL A 212 -4.58 5.12 6.39
CA VAL A 212 -3.56 4.37 5.68
C VAL A 212 -2.23 5.10 5.80
N GLU A 213 -1.15 4.36 6.00
CA GLU A 213 0.21 4.87 5.94
C GLU A 213 0.84 4.43 4.62
N GLN A 214 1.38 5.38 3.88
CA GLN A 214 2.09 5.14 2.63
C GLN A 214 3.53 4.77 2.96
N LEU A 215 3.92 3.53 2.69
CA LEU A 215 5.28 3.02 2.90
C LEU A 215 6.19 3.26 1.70
N TYR A 216 5.61 3.38 0.51
CA TYR A 216 6.31 3.62 -0.74
C TYR A 216 5.33 4.20 -1.76
N LEU A 217 5.80 5.13 -2.58
CA LEU A 217 5.05 5.70 -3.68
C LEU A 217 6.00 6.12 -4.81
N ASP A 218 5.68 5.70 -6.02
CA ASP A 218 6.24 6.29 -7.24
C ASP A 218 5.17 6.41 -8.34
N ASP A 219 5.61 6.60 -9.58
CA ASP A 219 4.77 6.71 -10.76
C ASP A 219 4.09 5.39 -11.16
N LYS A 220 4.54 4.23 -10.66
CA LYS A 220 4.02 2.92 -11.07
C LYS A 220 3.38 2.13 -9.94
N VAL A 221 3.95 2.18 -8.74
CA VAL A 221 3.61 1.34 -7.59
C VAL A 221 3.40 2.20 -6.35
N ARG A 222 2.43 1.80 -5.54
CA ARG A 222 2.31 2.28 -4.17
C ARG A 222 2.12 1.14 -3.20
N VAL A 223 2.70 1.29 -2.02
CA VAL A 223 2.58 0.36 -0.91
C VAL A 223 1.97 1.10 0.27
N SER A 224 0.89 0.56 0.82
CA SER A 224 0.21 1.15 1.97
C SER A 224 -0.12 0.14 3.05
N VAL A 225 -0.19 0.62 4.29
CA VAL A 225 -0.60 -0.15 5.47
C VAL A 225 -1.84 0.49 6.08
N GLY A 226 -2.91 -0.28 6.17
CA GLY A 226 -4.13 0.16 6.85
C GLY A 226 -3.99 0.15 8.38
N ASN A 227 -4.85 0.89 9.06
CA ASN A 227 -4.93 0.99 10.53
C ASN A 227 -4.96 -0.34 11.31
N LYS A 228 -5.34 -1.45 10.67
CA LYS A 228 -5.37 -2.81 11.25
C LYS A 228 -4.15 -3.67 10.84
N GLY A 229 -3.12 -3.05 10.29
CA GLY A 229 -1.89 -3.70 9.85
C GLY A 229 -1.99 -4.47 8.53
N SER A 230 -3.12 -4.40 7.81
CA SER A 230 -3.22 -4.99 6.48
C SER A 230 -2.35 -4.21 5.48
N ILE A 231 -1.57 -4.92 4.68
CA ILE A 231 -0.66 -4.33 3.70
C ILE A 231 -1.28 -4.47 2.31
N PHE A 232 -1.14 -3.44 1.47
CA PHE A 232 -1.65 -3.40 0.11
C PHE A 232 -0.56 -2.92 -0.85
N VAL A 233 -0.38 -3.63 -1.95
CA VAL A 233 0.47 -3.23 -3.07
C VAL A 233 -0.42 -2.97 -4.27
N HIS A 234 -0.36 -1.76 -4.80
CA HIS A 234 -1.11 -1.39 -6.00
C HIS A 234 -0.18 -0.95 -7.13
N GLU A 235 -0.62 -1.21 -8.35
CA GLU A 235 -0.03 -0.70 -9.58
C GLU A 235 -0.91 0.39 -10.19
N ARG A 236 -0.32 1.45 -10.72
CA ARG A 236 -1.03 2.47 -11.46
C ARG A 236 -1.42 1.93 -12.82
N VAL A 237 -2.70 2.06 -13.16
CA VAL A 237 -3.27 1.60 -14.44
C VAL A 237 -3.95 2.71 -15.22
N GLY A 238 -3.98 3.94 -14.70
CA GLY A 238 -4.54 5.09 -15.40
C GLY A 238 -4.49 6.37 -14.59
N THR A 239 -4.79 7.48 -15.25
CA THR A 239 -5.03 8.78 -14.61
C THR A 239 -6.43 8.82 -14.01
N TYR A 240 -6.67 9.84 -13.18
CA TYR A 240 -8.01 10.15 -12.73
C TYR A 240 -8.75 10.75 -13.91
N ASP A 241 -9.57 9.97 -14.59
CA ASP A 241 -10.48 10.52 -15.58
C ASP A 241 -11.78 10.88 -14.87
N ASN A 242 -12.03 12.19 -14.76
CA ASN A 242 -13.26 12.76 -14.24
C ASN A 242 -14.32 12.67 -15.37
N GLY A 243 -14.48 11.49 -15.95
CA GLY A 243 -15.22 11.26 -17.18
C GLY A 243 -16.57 10.63 -16.90
N SER A 244 -17.62 11.34 -17.33
CA SER A 244 -18.93 10.80 -17.74
C SER A 244 -19.00 9.28 -17.82
N ASP A 245 -20.00 8.70 -17.16
CA ASP A 245 -20.71 7.54 -17.70
C ASP A 245 -21.31 7.98 -19.06
N SER A 246 -20.49 8.10 -20.08
CA SER A 246 -20.91 8.02 -21.47
C SER A 246 -20.63 6.58 -21.84
N ASP A 247 -21.71 5.80 -21.87
CA ASP A 247 -21.79 4.51 -22.50
C ASP A 247 -21.24 4.65 -23.93
N ASP A 248 -19.96 4.35 -24.13
CA ASP A 248 -19.40 4.15 -25.46
C ASP A 248 -19.88 2.77 -25.93
N ASP A 249 -21.06 2.77 -26.55
CA ASP A 249 -21.51 1.72 -27.45
C ASP A 249 -20.44 1.56 -28.55
N GLU A 250 -19.75 0.42 -28.51
CA GLU A 250 -18.99 -0.13 -29.63
C GLU A 250 -19.96 -0.33 -30.81
N ASN A 251 -20.05 0.66 -31.70
CA ASN A 251 -20.50 0.43 -33.07
C ASN A 251 -19.29 0.15 -33.94
N ASP A 252 -18.97 -1.14 -34.04
CA ASP A 252 -18.23 -1.72 -35.15
C ASP A 252 -19.02 -1.52 -36.44
N GLU A 253 -18.60 -0.60 -37.32
CA GLU A 253 -18.96 -0.67 -38.74
C GLU A 253 -17.78 -0.32 -39.66
N ASN A 254 -17.11 -1.40 -40.06
CA ASN A 254 -16.75 -1.77 -41.44
C ASN A 254 -16.09 -0.71 -42.35
N ASP A 255 -14.76 -0.78 -42.40
CA ASP A 255 -14.00 -0.40 -43.58
C ASP A 255 -14.07 -1.54 -44.62
N SER A 256 -14.88 -1.35 -45.66
CA SER A 256 -14.78 -2.15 -46.89
C SER A 256 -14.79 -1.24 -48.10
N SER A 257 -13.59 -1.01 -48.61
CA SER A 257 -13.32 -0.43 -49.91
C SER A 257 -13.84 -1.35 -51.01
N ASN A 258 -14.78 -0.86 -51.82
CA ASN A 258 -14.90 -1.32 -53.21
C ASN A 258 -15.53 -0.25 -54.09
N ASN A 259 -14.71 0.28 -55.01
CA ASN A 259 -15.15 1.07 -56.15
C ASN A 259 -15.89 0.18 -57.15
N LYS A 260 -17.17 0.47 -57.46
CA LYS A 260 -17.62 0.59 -58.86
C LYS A 260 -19.03 1.21 -59.02
N LYS A 261 -19.03 2.22 -59.86
CA LYS A 261 -20.07 2.96 -60.58
C LYS A 261 -21.13 2.08 -61.27
N GLU A 262 -22.42 2.43 -61.11
CA GLU A 262 -23.51 2.50 -62.11
C GLU A 262 -24.86 2.70 -61.35
N GLU A 263 -25.41 3.91 -61.27
CA GLU A 263 -26.43 4.48 -62.18
C GLU A 263 -27.70 3.63 -62.40
N ARG A 264 -28.83 4.03 -61.77
CA ARG A 264 -30.16 4.33 -62.38
C ARG A 264 -31.41 3.85 -61.60
N SER A 265 -32.26 4.85 -61.31
CA SER A 265 -33.72 4.95 -61.49
C SER A 265 -34.74 4.09 -60.70
N LEU A 266 -35.55 4.83 -59.92
CA LEU A 266 -37.04 4.92 -59.89
C LEU A 266 -37.95 3.76 -59.39
N ALA A 267 -38.99 4.23 -58.65
CA ALA A 267 -40.32 3.66 -58.30
C ALA A 267 -40.33 2.60 -57.18
N LEU A 268 -40.94 2.82 -56.01
CA LEU A 268 -42.37 3.01 -55.69
C LEU A 268 -43.22 1.77 -56.02
N VAL A 269 -43.45 0.93 -55.00
CA VAL A 269 -44.73 0.30 -54.60
C VAL A 269 -44.65 0.01 -53.10
#